data_AF-A0A543CM23-F1
#
_entry.id   AF-A0A543CM23-F1
#
_cell.length_a   1.000
_cell.length_b   1.000
_cell.length_c   1.000
_cell.angle_alpha   90.00
_cell.angle_beta   90.00
_cell.angle_gamma   90.00
#
_symmetry.space_group_name_H-M   'P 1'
#
loop_
_entity.id
_entity.type
_entity.pdbx_description
1 polymer ?
#
loop_
_entity_poly.entity_id
_entity_poly.type
_entity_poly.pdbx_seq_one_letter_code
_entity_poly.pdbx_strand_id
1 'polypeptide(L)'
;MAEVEIGRGKSGRRAYELDEIGIVPSRRTRDPEEVSVAWQIDAYRFEMPLVVAPMDSVVSPDLAISIGKLGGLAALDLEGLWTRYESPEPLLAEITSLEDGTATRRLQELYAEPIKEELIGRRIKEIRDAGVTVAARLSPQRTAQYHKAVIDAGVDLFVIRGTTVSAEHVSGRSEPLNLKQFIYDLDVPVIVGGCATYTAALHLMRTGAAGVLVGFGGGSGHTTRTVLGVAVPMATAVSDVAAARRDYLDESGGRYVHVIADGGMRQSGDIAKALAVGADAVMVGSPFARAAEAPGRGFHWGSEAHHEELPRGARLEVGSIGTLEQILYGPSNVADGSMNLIGALRRAMATSGYSDLKEFQRVQVVVAPH
;
A
#
# COMPACT_ATOMS: atom_id res chain seq x y z
N MET A 1 6.92 13.19 -24.19
CA MET A 1 5.87 13.93 -23.46
C MET A 1 6.13 15.40 -23.61
N ALA A 2 5.10 16.24 -23.74
CA ALA A 2 5.28 17.68 -23.82
C ALA A 2 5.79 18.20 -22.46
N GLU A 3 7.00 18.73 -22.43
CA GLU A 3 7.49 19.53 -21.31
C GLU A 3 6.82 20.90 -21.34
N VAL A 4 6.44 21.40 -20.17
CA VAL A 4 5.87 22.72 -19.98
C VAL A 4 6.97 23.61 -19.41
N GLU A 5 7.22 24.77 -20.03
CA GLU A 5 8.14 25.75 -19.48
C GLU A 5 7.55 26.32 -18.17
N ILE A 6 8.30 26.20 -17.07
CA ILE A 6 7.99 26.84 -15.79
C ILE A 6 8.61 28.25 -15.77
N GLY A 7 9.80 28.37 -16.36
CA GLY A 7 10.45 29.63 -16.68
C GLY A 7 11.75 29.37 -17.45
N ARG A 8 12.48 30.44 -17.79
CA ARG A 8 13.65 30.40 -18.71
C ARG A 8 14.75 29.39 -18.34
N GLY A 9 14.83 28.94 -17.08
CA GLY A 9 15.82 27.97 -16.61
C GLY A 9 15.24 26.62 -16.16
N LYS A 10 13.94 26.38 -16.34
CA LYS A 10 13.28 25.16 -15.85
C LYS A 10 12.05 24.80 -16.67
N SER A 11 11.99 23.54 -17.08
CA SER A 11 10.77 22.89 -17.58
C SER A 11 10.29 21.83 -16.59
N GLY A 12 9.01 21.48 -16.70
CA GLY A 12 8.38 20.41 -15.95
C GLY A 12 7.60 19.50 -16.89
N ARG A 13 7.68 18.19 -16.65
CA ARG A 13 6.78 17.23 -17.30
C ARG A 13 5.38 17.39 -16.71
N ARG A 14 4.36 17.51 -17.55
CA ARG A 14 2.97 17.41 -17.10
C ARG A 14 2.67 15.97 -16.64
N ALA A 15 2.11 15.84 -15.45
CA ALA A 15 1.71 14.59 -14.83
C ALA A 15 0.28 14.73 -14.29
N TYR A 16 -0.36 13.59 -14.03
CA TYR A 16 -1.79 13.48 -13.71
C TYR A 16 -2.01 12.59 -12.49
N GLU A 17 -2.88 13.05 -11.60
CA GLU A 17 -3.41 12.28 -10.47
C GLU A 17 -4.51 11.31 -10.94
N LEU A 18 -4.94 10.43 -10.04
CA LEU A 18 -6.04 9.51 -10.34
C LEU A 18 -7.37 10.25 -10.51
N ASP A 19 -7.62 11.36 -9.81
CA ASP A 19 -8.86 12.15 -9.95
C ASP A 19 -8.94 12.92 -11.28
N GLU A 20 -7.81 13.18 -11.93
CA GLU A 20 -7.75 13.84 -13.24
C GLU A 20 -8.01 12.91 -14.43
N ILE A 21 -8.26 11.61 -14.19
CA ILE A 21 -8.51 10.64 -15.24
C ILE A 21 -9.84 9.89 -15.07
N GLY A 22 -10.43 9.49 -16.19
CA GLY A 22 -11.67 8.70 -16.25
C GLY A 22 -11.51 7.45 -17.12
N ILE A 23 -12.18 6.36 -16.74
CA ILE A 23 -12.21 5.11 -17.48
C ILE A 23 -13.31 5.18 -18.56
N VAL A 24 -12.97 4.84 -19.80
CA VAL A 24 -13.90 4.91 -20.93
C VAL A 24 -14.52 3.53 -21.21
N PRO A 25 -15.85 3.40 -21.13
CA PRO A 25 -16.54 2.18 -21.54
C PRO A 25 -16.55 2.09 -23.08
N SER A 26 -15.59 1.33 -23.62
CA SER A 26 -15.33 1.22 -25.08
C SER A 26 -15.70 -0.16 -25.66
N ARG A 27 -16.15 -1.10 -24.82
CA ARG A 27 -16.53 -2.46 -25.19
C ARG A 27 -17.97 -2.75 -24.78
N ARG A 28 -18.48 -3.92 -25.20
CA ARG A 28 -19.78 -4.44 -24.72
C ARG A 28 -19.71 -4.68 -23.22
N THR A 29 -20.75 -4.27 -22.51
CA THR A 29 -20.87 -4.51 -21.08
C THR A 29 -20.97 -6.00 -20.77
N ARG A 30 -20.60 -6.37 -19.55
CA ARG A 30 -20.74 -7.72 -18.99
C ARG A 30 -21.56 -7.68 -17.72
N ASP A 31 -21.98 -8.84 -17.26
CA ASP A 31 -22.54 -8.97 -15.91
C ASP A 31 -21.38 -8.94 -14.88
N PRO A 32 -21.51 -8.19 -13.77
CA PRO A 32 -20.45 -8.10 -12.74
C PRO A 32 -20.01 -9.45 -12.14
N GLU A 33 -20.92 -10.43 -12.13
CA GLU A 33 -20.69 -11.79 -11.64
C GLU A 33 -19.71 -12.57 -12.54
N GLU A 34 -19.57 -12.19 -13.81
CA GLU A 34 -18.63 -12.78 -14.77
C GLU A 34 -17.22 -12.18 -14.68
N VAL A 35 -17.02 -11.13 -13.87
CA VAL A 35 -15.73 -10.45 -13.73
C VAL A 35 -14.93 -11.07 -12.61
N SER A 36 -13.75 -11.60 -12.91
CA SER A 36 -12.76 -11.99 -11.92
C SER A 36 -11.90 -10.80 -11.49
N VAL A 37 -11.78 -10.60 -10.18
CA VAL A 37 -10.84 -9.65 -9.56
C VAL A 37 -9.79 -10.38 -8.72
N ALA A 38 -9.65 -11.69 -8.90
CA ALA A 38 -8.65 -12.47 -8.19
C ALA A 38 -7.24 -11.99 -8.57
N TRP A 39 -6.37 -11.92 -7.58
CA TRP A 39 -4.97 -11.52 -7.74
C TRP A 39 -4.07 -12.65 -7.28
N GLN A 40 -3.00 -12.90 -8.04
CA GLN A 40 -1.98 -13.87 -7.67
C GLN A 40 -0.63 -13.18 -7.73
N ILE A 41 0.18 -13.37 -6.71
CA ILE A 41 1.58 -12.94 -6.64
C ILE A 41 2.40 -14.10 -6.08
N ASP A 42 3.43 -14.49 -6.83
CA ASP A 42 4.20 -15.70 -6.52
C ASP A 42 3.27 -16.93 -6.37
N ALA A 43 3.42 -17.73 -5.31
CA ALA A 43 2.56 -18.87 -5.00
C ALA A 43 1.21 -18.50 -4.36
N TYR A 44 0.99 -17.23 -3.99
CA TYR A 44 -0.16 -16.81 -3.19
C TYR A 44 -1.29 -16.23 -4.05
N ARG A 45 -2.50 -16.74 -3.84
CA ARG A 45 -3.72 -16.29 -4.52
C ARG A 45 -4.67 -15.64 -3.53
N PHE A 46 -5.26 -14.52 -3.96
CA PHE A 46 -6.24 -13.72 -3.24
C PHE A 46 -7.49 -13.52 -4.11
N GLU A 47 -8.64 -13.34 -3.46
CA GLU A 47 -9.94 -13.11 -4.11
C GLU A 47 -10.13 -11.65 -4.52
N MET A 48 -9.20 -10.77 -4.14
CA MET A 48 -9.20 -9.35 -4.47
C MET A 48 -7.79 -8.81 -4.68
N PRO A 49 -7.60 -7.75 -5.49
CA PRO A 49 -6.30 -7.19 -5.82
C PRO A 49 -5.93 -6.08 -4.83
N LEU A 50 -6.01 -6.38 -3.53
CA LEU A 50 -5.87 -5.38 -2.49
C LEU A 50 -5.01 -5.89 -1.33
N VAL A 51 -4.11 -5.03 -0.88
CA VAL A 51 -3.35 -5.18 0.36
C VAL A 51 -3.77 -4.08 1.34
N VAL A 52 -4.18 -4.43 2.56
CA VAL A 52 -4.44 -3.43 3.60
C VAL A 52 -3.11 -2.88 4.10
N ALA A 53 -2.97 -1.55 4.10
CA ALA A 53 -1.72 -0.87 4.38
C ALA A 53 -1.25 -1.10 5.83
N PRO A 54 0.05 -1.34 6.05
CA PRO A 54 0.61 -1.63 7.38
C PRO A 54 0.65 -0.36 8.22
N MET A 55 -0.40 -0.15 9.02
CA MET A 55 -0.55 0.99 9.93
C MET A 55 -1.31 0.51 11.16
N ASP A 56 -0.84 0.84 12.37
CA ASP A 56 -1.50 0.36 13.61
C ASP A 56 -2.94 0.85 13.77
N SER A 57 -3.28 2.00 13.17
CA SER A 57 -4.65 2.52 13.12
C SER A 57 -5.61 1.63 12.30
N VAL A 58 -5.06 0.71 11.51
CA VAL A 58 -5.82 -0.13 10.57
C VAL A 58 -5.61 -1.61 10.86
N VAL A 59 -4.37 -2.09 10.92
CA VAL A 59 -4.05 -3.52 10.95
C VAL A 59 -3.62 -3.94 12.35
N SER A 60 -4.50 -4.65 13.05
CA SER A 60 -4.16 -5.55 14.15
C SER A 60 -3.95 -6.98 13.64
N PRO A 61 -3.38 -7.90 14.46
CA PRO A 61 -3.42 -9.33 14.15
C PRO A 61 -4.83 -9.84 13.84
N ASP A 62 -5.83 -9.49 14.66
CA ASP A 62 -7.24 -9.87 14.45
C ASP A 62 -7.82 -9.34 13.13
N LEU A 63 -7.52 -8.09 12.77
CA LEU A 63 -7.99 -7.53 11.51
C LEU A 63 -7.27 -8.18 10.32
N ALA A 64 -5.98 -8.48 10.44
CA ALA A 64 -5.24 -9.21 9.41
C ALA A 64 -5.84 -10.61 9.17
N ILE A 65 -6.19 -11.31 10.25
CA ILE A 65 -6.90 -12.60 10.18
C ILE A 65 -8.26 -12.44 9.49
N SER A 66 -9.01 -11.40 9.85
CA SER A 66 -10.34 -11.13 9.28
C SER A 66 -10.25 -10.82 7.78
N ILE A 67 -9.29 -10.01 7.34
CA ILE A 67 -9.00 -9.74 5.93
C ILE A 67 -8.63 -11.03 5.18
N GLY A 68 -7.76 -11.86 5.77
CA GLY A 68 -7.35 -13.13 5.17
C GLY A 68 -8.53 -14.10 4.97
N LYS A 69 -9.43 -14.20 5.96
CA LYS A 69 -10.67 -15.01 5.85
C LYS A 69 -11.64 -14.47 4.81
N LEU A 70 -11.64 -13.16 4.58
CA LEU A 70 -12.39 -12.49 3.52
C LEU A 70 -11.68 -12.58 2.15
N GLY A 71 -10.56 -13.30 2.02
CA GLY A 71 -9.87 -13.53 0.75
C GLY A 71 -8.94 -12.38 0.32
N GLY A 72 -8.60 -11.46 1.23
CA GLY A 72 -7.66 -10.37 0.99
C GLY A 72 -6.30 -10.61 1.64
N LEU A 73 -5.43 -9.59 1.56
CA LEU A 73 -4.14 -9.56 2.25
C LEU A 73 -4.05 -8.32 3.14
N ALA A 74 -3.53 -8.46 4.36
CA ALA A 74 -3.18 -7.32 5.22
C ALA A 74 -1.73 -7.47 5.66
N ALA A 75 -0.97 -6.38 5.56
CA ALA A 75 0.40 -6.35 6.06
C ALA A 75 0.42 -5.80 7.49
N LEU A 76 0.99 -6.55 8.43
CA LEU A 76 1.20 -6.05 9.80
C LEU A 76 2.41 -5.08 9.82
N ASP A 77 2.30 -3.93 10.48
CA ASP A 77 3.46 -3.03 10.68
C ASP A 77 4.31 -3.53 11.86
N LEU A 78 5.51 -4.05 11.56
CA LEU A 78 6.40 -4.57 12.59
C LEU A 78 7.23 -3.48 13.29
N GLU A 79 7.05 -2.22 12.88
CA GLU A 79 7.60 -1.06 13.59
C GLU A 79 6.54 -0.31 14.41
N GLY A 80 5.33 -0.86 14.45
CA GLY A 80 4.20 -0.31 15.17
C GLY A 80 4.17 -0.64 16.66
N LEU A 81 3.05 -0.29 17.31
CA LEU A 81 2.81 -0.58 18.73
C LEU A 81 2.70 -2.09 19.00
N TRP A 82 2.23 -2.88 18.02
CA TRP A 82 2.05 -4.34 18.14
C TRP A 82 3.31 -5.12 18.47
N THR A 83 4.48 -4.56 18.13
CA THR A 83 5.80 -5.16 18.37
C THR A 83 6.63 -4.39 19.41
N ARG A 84 6.08 -3.33 20.00
CA ARG A 84 6.71 -2.54 21.08
C ARG A 84 6.07 -2.83 22.44
N TYR A 85 4.79 -3.20 22.45
CA TYR A 85 4.01 -3.43 23.66
C TYR A 85 3.32 -4.81 23.66
N GLU A 86 3.29 -5.42 24.84
CA GLU A 86 2.58 -6.68 25.09
C GLU A 86 1.07 -6.54 24.84
N SER A 87 0.50 -5.39 25.22
CA SER A 87 -0.91 -5.03 25.01
C SER A 87 -1.01 -3.58 24.51
N PRO A 88 -1.01 -3.36 23.19
CA PRO A 88 -1.06 -2.01 22.60
C PRO A 88 -2.48 -1.39 22.60
N GLU A 89 -3.53 -2.17 22.85
CA GLU A 89 -4.93 -1.74 22.72
C GLU A 89 -5.29 -0.55 23.63
N PRO A 90 -4.86 -0.49 24.90
CA PRO A 90 -5.07 0.70 25.73
C PRO A 90 -4.38 1.95 25.17
N LEU A 91 -3.21 1.80 24.55
CA LEU A 91 -2.45 2.89 23.94
C LEU A 91 -3.11 3.38 22.64
N LEU A 92 -3.64 2.46 21.84
CA LEU A 92 -4.44 2.78 20.67
C LEU A 92 -5.70 3.54 21.06
N ALA A 93 -6.41 3.09 22.10
CA ALA A 93 -7.56 3.81 22.64
C ALA A 93 -7.18 5.22 23.13
N GLU A 94 -6.04 5.36 23.82
CA GLU A 94 -5.49 6.66 24.23
C GLU A 94 -5.31 7.58 23.01
N ILE A 95 -4.60 7.13 21.96
CA ILE A 95 -4.33 7.92 20.74
C ILE A 95 -5.62 8.43 20.09
N THR A 96 -6.68 7.61 20.06
CA THR A 96 -7.97 8.01 19.48
C THR A 96 -8.69 9.09 20.27
N SER A 97 -8.39 9.23 21.57
CA SER A 97 -8.99 10.23 22.46
C SER A 97 -8.23 11.56 22.54
N LEU A 98 -7.04 11.65 21.93
CA LEU A 98 -6.21 12.84 21.98
C LEU A 98 -6.81 14.02 21.20
N GLU A 99 -6.48 15.23 21.63
CA GLU A 99 -6.69 16.44 20.86
C GLU A 99 -5.62 16.57 19.75
N ASP A 100 -5.97 17.12 18.59
CA ASP A 100 -5.07 17.17 17.43
C ASP A 100 -3.75 17.91 17.70
N GLY A 101 -3.77 18.94 18.57
CA GLY A 101 -2.58 19.70 18.94
C GLY A 101 -1.55 18.92 19.77
N THR A 102 -1.95 17.81 20.40
CA THR A 102 -1.07 16.99 21.26
C THR A 102 -0.79 15.60 20.68
N ALA A 103 -1.60 15.16 19.70
CA ALA A 103 -1.52 13.83 19.10
C ALA A 103 -0.13 13.46 18.57
N THR A 104 0.50 14.34 17.78
CA THR A 104 1.82 14.06 17.17
C THR A 104 2.90 13.81 18.23
N ARG A 105 2.97 14.66 19.26
CA ARG A 105 3.97 14.50 20.32
C ARG A 105 3.75 13.19 21.06
N ARG A 106 2.51 12.86 21.39
CA ARG A 106 2.20 11.64 22.13
C ARG A 106 2.48 10.39 21.30
N LEU A 107 2.18 10.43 19.99
CA LEU A 107 2.58 9.39 19.07
C LEU A 107 4.11 9.19 19.08
N GLN A 108 4.90 10.26 18.99
CA GLN A 108 6.37 10.14 19.06
C GLN A 108 6.84 9.48 20.37
N GLU A 109 6.26 9.84 21.51
CA GLU A 109 6.58 9.22 22.80
C GLU A 109 6.26 7.72 22.85
N LEU A 110 5.09 7.31 22.36
CA LEU A 110 4.66 5.91 22.35
C LEU A 110 5.50 5.07 21.38
N TYR A 111 5.84 5.62 20.21
CA TYR A 111 6.63 4.90 19.21
C TYR A 111 8.14 4.95 19.47
N ALA A 112 8.60 5.65 20.51
CA ALA A 112 10.00 5.63 20.95
C ALA A 112 10.38 4.33 21.69
N GLU A 113 9.41 3.60 22.25
CA GLU A 113 9.65 2.30 22.91
C GLU A 113 10.30 1.33 21.91
N PRO A 114 11.44 0.68 22.22
CA PRO A 114 12.11 -0.21 21.27
C PRO A 114 11.24 -1.36 20.76
N ILE A 115 11.46 -1.76 19.50
CA ILE A 115 10.85 -2.96 18.92
C ILE A 115 11.42 -4.20 19.62
N LYS A 116 10.54 -5.12 20.00
CA LYS A 116 10.85 -6.37 20.71
C LYS A 116 10.73 -7.56 19.75
N GLU A 117 11.84 -8.25 19.53
CA GLU A 117 11.91 -9.40 18.60
C GLU A 117 10.95 -10.53 18.99
N GLU A 118 10.78 -10.78 20.29
CA GLU A 118 9.81 -11.78 20.76
C GLU A 118 8.36 -11.47 20.33
N LEU A 119 8.01 -10.19 20.23
CA LEU A 119 6.67 -9.75 19.83
C LEU A 119 6.49 -9.88 18.32
N ILE A 120 7.53 -9.59 17.51
CA ILE A 120 7.51 -9.87 16.07
C ILE A 120 7.10 -11.33 15.84
N GLY A 121 7.83 -12.26 16.46
CA GLY A 121 7.56 -13.69 16.30
C GLY A 121 6.16 -14.09 16.78
N ARG A 122 5.72 -13.52 17.90
CA ARG A 122 4.39 -13.81 18.47
C ARG A 122 3.26 -13.34 17.57
N ARG A 123 3.30 -12.11 17.05
CA ARG A 123 2.23 -11.56 16.21
C ARG A 123 2.15 -12.24 14.85
N ILE A 124 3.29 -12.56 14.24
CA ILE A 124 3.32 -13.33 12.98
C ILE A 124 2.72 -14.72 13.20
N LYS A 125 3.08 -15.39 14.28
CA LYS A 125 2.55 -16.71 14.62
C LYS A 125 1.05 -16.68 14.88
N GLU A 126 0.55 -15.66 15.57
CA GLU A 126 -0.89 -15.46 15.82
C GLU A 126 -1.70 -15.43 14.52
N ILE A 127 -1.23 -14.67 13.51
CA ILE A 127 -1.90 -14.60 12.20
C ILE A 127 -1.80 -15.94 11.46
N ARG A 128 -0.61 -16.57 11.46
CA ARG A 128 -0.40 -17.86 10.79
C ARG A 128 -1.25 -18.98 11.39
N ASP A 129 -1.34 -19.06 12.71
CA ASP A 129 -2.08 -20.11 13.41
C ASP A 129 -3.59 -20.05 13.07
N ALA A 130 -4.08 -18.91 12.56
CA ALA A 130 -5.42 -18.77 12.00
C ALA A 130 -5.59 -19.30 10.56
N GLY A 131 -4.51 -19.77 9.92
CA GLY A 131 -4.53 -20.41 8.60
C GLY A 131 -4.68 -19.45 7.41
N VAL A 132 -4.29 -18.18 7.57
CA VAL A 132 -4.30 -17.17 6.49
C VAL A 132 -2.88 -16.76 6.10
N THR A 133 -2.71 -16.25 4.88
CA THR A 133 -1.43 -15.72 4.40
C THR A 133 -0.95 -14.55 5.25
N VAL A 134 0.29 -14.61 5.73
CA VAL A 134 0.90 -13.59 6.58
C VAL A 134 1.79 -12.66 5.78
N ALA A 135 1.41 -11.38 5.70
CA ALA A 135 2.31 -10.32 5.26
C ALA A 135 2.74 -9.45 6.45
N ALA A 136 4.00 -9.06 6.46
CA ALA A 136 4.54 -8.19 7.50
C ALA A 136 5.51 -7.16 6.90
N ARG A 137 5.55 -5.96 7.48
CA ARG A 137 6.29 -4.83 6.94
C ARG A 137 7.40 -4.38 7.87
N LEU A 138 8.56 -4.11 7.29
CA LEU A 138 9.65 -3.33 7.88
C LEU A 138 10.11 -2.26 6.87
N SER A 139 10.71 -1.18 7.37
CA SER A 139 11.50 -0.22 6.60
C SER A 139 12.84 -0.84 6.21
N PRO A 140 13.54 -0.28 5.20
CA PRO A 140 14.86 -0.78 4.81
C PRO A 140 15.85 -0.85 5.98
N GLN A 141 15.84 0.14 6.87
CA GLN A 141 16.74 0.22 8.02
C GLN A 141 16.44 -0.89 9.04
N ARG A 142 15.16 -1.10 9.37
CA ARG A 142 14.77 -2.14 10.33
C ARG A 142 14.79 -3.54 9.74
N THR A 143 14.69 -3.68 8.42
CA THR A 143 14.88 -4.96 7.73
C THR A 143 16.28 -5.53 7.99
N ALA A 144 17.33 -4.71 7.87
CA ALA A 144 18.69 -5.15 8.17
C ALA A 144 18.83 -5.68 9.61
N GLN A 145 18.08 -5.10 10.55
CA GLN A 145 18.12 -5.45 11.96
C GLN A 145 17.28 -6.70 12.30
N TYR A 146 16.05 -6.78 11.80
CA TYR A 146 15.03 -7.70 12.33
C TYR A 146 14.58 -8.79 11.36
N HIS A 147 15.09 -8.84 10.12
CA HIS A 147 14.62 -9.82 9.12
C HIS A 147 14.65 -11.28 9.61
N LYS A 148 15.67 -11.68 10.39
CA LYS A 148 15.77 -13.04 10.92
C LYS A 148 14.56 -13.40 11.77
N ALA A 149 14.20 -12.54 12.71
CA ALA A 149 13.01 -12.75 13.54
C ALA A 149 11.72 -12.85 12.72
N VAL A 150 11.63 -12.13 11.59
CA VAL A 150 10.47 -12.18 10.68
C VAL A 150 10.43 -13.50 9.90
N ILE A 151 11.55 -13.94 9.36
CA ILE A 151 11.67 -15.16 8.54
C ILE A 151 11.53 -16.41 9.41
N ASP A 152 12.24 -16.48 10.54
CA ASP A 152 12.16 -17.58 11.51
C ASP A 152 10.74 -17.71 12.07
N ALA A 153 10.05 -16.57 12.20
CA ALA A 153 8.66 -16.56 12.59
C ALA A 153 7.72 -17.05 11.49
N GLY A 154 8.14 -17.25 10.24
CA GLY A 154 7.33 -17.84 9.16
C GLY A 154 6.38 -16.85 8.47
N VAL A 155 6.90 -15.70 8.03
CA VAL A 155 6.16 -14.78 7.14
C VAL A 155 6.04 -15.37 5.73
N ASP A 156 4.90 -15.16 5.07
CA ASP A 156 4.65 -15.65 3.71
C ASP A 156 5.05 -14.63 2.64
N LEU A 157 4.80 -13.34 2.91
CA LEU A 157 5.13 -12.20 2.05
C LEU A 157 5.83 -11.10 2.86
N PHE A 158 7.08 -10.81 2.55
CA PHE A 158 7.83 -9.79 3.30
C PHE A 158 7.77 -8.43 2.58
N VAL A 159 7.26 -7.41 3.24
CA VAL A 159 7.08 -6.06 2.69
C VAL A 159 8.19 -5.14 3.20
N ILE A 160 9.11 -4.73 2.32
CA ILE A 160 10.13 -3.71 2.63
C ILE A 160 9.60 -2.36 2.14
N ARG A 161 9.04 -1.57 3.07
CA ARG A 161 8.33 -0.33 2.75
C ARG A 161 8.90 0.87 3.47
N GLY A 162 9.26 1.92 2.73
CA GLY A 162 9.48 3.28 3.23
C GLY A 162 8.75 4.31 2.35
N THR A 163 8.75 5.59 2.74
CA THR A 163 8.15 6.65 1.89
C THR A 163 8.81 6.69 0.52
N THR A 164 10.15 6.63 0.48
CA THR A 164 10.93 6.57 -0.75
C THR A 164 12.02 5.55 -0.58
N VAL A 165 12.09 4.57 -1.46
CA VAL A 165 13.10 3.50 -1.45
C VAL A 165 13.76 3.41 -2.82
N SER A 166 15.08 3.38 -2.81
CA SER A 166 15.93 3.09 -3.97
C SER A 166 16.64 1.76 -3.77
N ALA A 167 16.96 1.07 -4.87
CA ALA A 167 17.69 -0.19 -4.82
C ALA A 167 19.09 -0.05 -4.17
N GLU A 168 19.71 1.12 -4.34
CA GLU A 168 20.98 1.49 -3.73
C GLU A 168 20.77 2.71 -2.84
N HIS A 169 21.25 2.62 -1.60
CA HIS A 169 21.28 3.74 -0.66
C HIS A 169 22.74 4.09 -0.37
N VAL A 170 23.06 5.38 -0.31
CA VAL A 170 24.42 5.85 -0.02
C VAL A 170 24.43 6.48 1.36
N SER A 171 25.20 5.90 2.28
CA SER A 171 25.39 6.43 3.63
C SER A 171 26.89 6.48 3.94
N GLY A 172 27.34 7.60 4.49
CA GLY A 172 28.69 7.74 5.05
C GLY A 172 28.78 7.38 6.54
N ARG A 173 27.65 7.02 7.18
CA ARG A 173 27.56 6.79 8.64
C ARG A 173 27.31 5.32 8.99
N SER A 174 26.75 4.54 8.07
CA SER A 174 26.34 3.15 8.28
C SER A 174 26.42 2.39 6.97
N GLU A 175 26.70 1.08 7.04
CA GLU A 175 26.63 0.20 5.86
C GLU A 175 25.18 0.09 5.39
N PRO A 176 24.84 0.53 4.16
CA PRO A 176 23.49 0.44 3.63
C PRO A 176 23.10 -1.02 3.36
N LEU A 177 21.80 -1.35 3.52
CA LEU A 177 21.29 -2.64 3.08
C LEU A 177 21.37 -2.74 1.55
N ASN A 178 22.18 -3.68 1.05
CA ASN A 178 22.19 -4.04 -0.37
C ASN A 178 20.93 -4.87 -0.68
N LEU A 179 19.87 -4.19 -1.13
CA LEU A 179 18.57 -4.83 -1.40
C LEU A 179 18.66 -5.95 -2.43
N LYS A 180 19.55 -5.85 -3.42
CA LYS A 180 19.73 -6.90 -4.43
C LYS A 180 20.25 -8.18 -3.80
N GLN A 181 21.34 -8.10 -3.05
CA GLN A 181 21.90 -9.28 -2.38
C GLN A 181 20.91 -9.83 -1.36
N PHE A 182 20.33 -8.93 -0.55
CA PHE A 182 19.39 -9.31 0.50
C PHE A 182 18.17 -10.05 -0.06
N ILE A 183 17.46 -9.47 -1.04
CA ILE A 183 16.25 -10.09 -1.60
C ILE A 183 16.57 -11.39 -2.32
N TYR A 184 17.74 -11.48 -2.97
CA TYR A 184 18.15 -12.71 -3.65
C TYR A 184 18.44 -13.86 -2.68
N ASP A 185 18.94 -13.56 -1.48
CA ASP A 185 19.26 -14.56 -0.45
C ASP A 185 18.03 -14.98 0.39
N LEU A 186 16.86 -14.37 0.17
CA LEU A 186 15.64 -14.70 0.86
C LEU A 186 14.80 -15.74 0.10
N ASP A 187 14.37 -16.78 0.82
CA ASP A 187 13.42 -17.78 0.31
C ASP A 187 11.95 -17.32 0.39
N VAL A 188 11.71 -16.06 0.75
CA VAL A 188 10.37 -15.47 0.90
C VAL A 188 10.18 -14.39 -0.17
N PRO A 189 9.05 -14.37 -0.90
CA PRO A 189 8.79 -13.31 -1.86
C PRO A 189 8.71 -11.93 -1.20
N VAL A 190 9.47 -10.99 -1.77
CA VAL A 190 9.58 -9.62 -1.26
C VAL A 190 8.77 -8.64 -2.11
N ILE A 191 7.99 -7.80 -1.45
CA ILE A 191 7.38 -6.60 -2.03
C ILE A 191 8.17 -5.39 -1.53
N VAL A 192 8.68 -4.54 -2.42
CA VAL A 192 9.58 -3.41 -2.05
C VAL A 192 9.13 -2.07 -2.60
N GLY A 193 9.23 -1.00 -1.82
CA GLY A 193 9.03 0.38 -2.27
C GLY A 193 8.91 1.36 -1.10
N GLY A 194 8.42 2.58 -1.23
CA GLY A 194 7.77 3.20 -2.38
C GLY A 194 8.73 3.78 -3.43
N CYS A 195 8.34 3.67 -4.69
CA CYS A 195 9.00 4.32 -5.82
C CYS A 195 7.97 5.05 -6.68
N ALA A 196 8.39 6.04 -7.47
CA ALA A 196 7.45 6.81 -8.28
C ALA A 196 7.96 7.13 -9.69
N THR A 197 9.08 6.51 -10.09
CA THR A 197 9.71 6.75 -11.39
C THR A 197 10.07 5.45 -12.06
N TYR A 198 10.09 5.47 -13.40
CA TYR A 198 10.51 4.34 -14.23
C TYR A 198 11.86 3.76 -13.77
N THR A 199 12.88 4.59 -13.63
CA THR A 199 14.25 4.15 -13.32
C THR A 199 14.35 3.52 -11.95
N ALA A 200 13.74 4.13 -10.93
CA ALA A 200 13.76 3.59 -9.57
C ALA A 200 13.06 2.22 -9.53
N ALA A 201 11.91 2.09 -10.18
CA ALA A 201 11.17 0.84 -10.24
C ALA A 201 11.95 -0.26 -11.00
N LEU A 202 12.56 0.05 -12.14
CA LEU A 202 13.38 -0.91 -12.89
C LEU A 202 14.54 -1.44 -12.04
N HIS A 203 15.19 -0.57 -11.26
CA HIS A 203 16.26 -1.00 -10.35
C HIS A 203 15.73 -1.87 -9.21
N LEU A 204 14.57 -1.55 -8.64
CA LEU A 204 13.91 -2.40 -7.63
C LEU A 204 13.52 -3.75 -8.21
N MET A 205 13.00 -3.82 -9.44
CA MET A 205 12.68 -5.09 -10.11
C MET A 205 13.93 -5.98 -10.26
N ARG A 206 15.07 -5.39 -10.63
CA ARG A 206 16.37 -6.09 -10.75
C ARG A 206 16.93 -6.61 -9.43
N THR A 207 16.40 -6.20 -8.28
CA THR A 207 16.76 -6.80 -6.98
C THR A 207 16.21 -8.22 -6.81
N GLY A 208 15.22 -8.59 -7.63
CA GLY A 208 14.50 -9.84 -7.48
C GLY A 208 13.24 -9.75 -6.63
N ALA A 209 12.67 -8.56 -6.47
CA ALA A 209 11.38 -8.39 -5.82
C ALA A 209 10.25 -9.09 -6.63
N ALA A 210 9.27 -9.66 -5.92
CA ALA A 210 8.04 -10.18 -6.51
C ALA A 210 7.04 -9.06 -6.86
N GLY A 211 7.12 -7.93 -6.15
CA GLY A 211 6.33 -6.74 -6.43
C GLY A 211 7.03 -5.44 -6.02
N VAL A 212 6.64 -4.34 -6.65
CA VAL A 212 7.08 -2.99 -6.31
C VAL A 212 5.90 -2.12 -5.86
N LEU A 213 6.09 -1.38 -4.77
CA LEU A 213 5.13 -0.38 -4.30
C LEU A 213 5.34 0.94 -5.05
N VAL A 214 4.27 1.47 -5.63
CA VAL A 214 4.29 2.73 -6.38
C VAL A 214 3.57 3.82 -5.63
N GLY A 215 4.26 4.94 -5.38
CA GLY A 215 3.78 6.03 -4.54
C GLY A 215 4.61 6.17 -3.27
N PHE A 216 4.21 7.11 -2.43
CA PHE A 216 4.94 7.49 -1.22
C PHE A 216 4.26 6.98 0.07
N GLY A 217 3.20 6.17 -0.04
CA GLY A 217 2.46 5.65 1.11
C GLY A 217 1.69 6.73 1.88
N GLY A 218 1.57 6.55 3.20
CA GLY A 218 1.06 7.56 4.14
C GLY A 218 -0.45 7.85 4.18
N GLY A 219 -1.25 7.27 3.29
CA GLY A 219 -2.72 7.39 3.33
C GLY A 219 -3.23 8.83 3.30
N SER A 220 -4.43 9.08 3.85
CA SER A 220 -5.06 10.42 3.81
C SER A 220 -4.38 11.47 4.68
N GLY A 221 -3.54 11.05 5.64
CA GLY A 221 -2.85 11.93 6.59
C GLY A 221 -1.48 12.41 6.14
N HIS A 222 -1.02 12.00 4.96
CA HIS A 222 0.33 12.24 4.48
C HIS A 222 0.58 13.71 4.10
N THR A 223 1.75 14.25 4.49
CA THR A 223 2.12 15.64 4.22
C THR A 223 3.48 15.81 3.54
N THR A 224 4.12 14.75 3.00
CA THR A 224 5.44 14.86 2.33
C THR A 224 5.47 15.91 1.22
N ARG A 225 4.40 16.06 0.43
CA ARG A 225 4.33 17.11 -0.59
C ARG A 225 4.48 18.50 0.03
N THR A 226 3.79 18.76 1.14
CA THR A 226 3.81 20.06 1.83
C THR A 226 5.11 20.27 2.61
N VAL A 227 5.61 19.23 3.27
CA VAL A 227 6.79 19.29 4.14
C VAL A 227 8.11 19.29 3.35
N LEU A 228 8.22 18.47 2.30
CA LEU A 228 9.45 18.28 1.52
C LEU A 228 9.38 18.84 0.09
N GLY A 229 8.20 19.18 -0.43
CA GLY A 229 8.03 19.54 -1.84
C GLY A 229 8.17 18.37 -2.82
N VAL A 230 8.28 17.13 -2.31
CA VAL A 230 8.44 15.92 -3.12
C VAL A 230 7.07 15.30 -3.39
N ALA A 231 6.70 15.20 -4.66
CA ALA A 231 5.46 14.56 -5.10
C ALA A 231 5.58 14.09 -6.55
N VAL A 232 4.86 13.03 -6.87
CA VAL A 232 4.63 12.55 -8.24
C VAL A 232 3.17 12.08 -8.30
N PRO A 233 2.36 12.62 -9.23
CA PRO A 233 0.97 12.21 -9.36
C PRO A 233 0.77 10.73 -9.67
N MET A 234 -0.19 10.09 -8.98
CA MET A 234 -0.30 8.63 -8.91
C MET A 234 -0.61 7.97 -10.24
N ALA A 235 -1.49 8.54 -11.09
CA ALA A 235 -1.81 7.93 -12.37
C ALA A 235 -0.56 7.88 -13.28
N THR A 236 0.24 8.94 -13.26
CA THR A 236 1.51 9.00 -14.00
C THR A 236 2.56 8.08 -13.41
N ALA A 237 2.71 8.05 -12.08
CA ALA A 237 3.68 7.18 -11.41
C ALA A 237 3.41 5.70 -11.71
N VAL A 238 2.16 5.25 -11.56
CA VAL A 238 1.76 3.85 -11.85
C VAL A 238 2.00 3.52 -13.32
N SER A 239 1.63 4.41 -14.25
CA SER A 239 1.85 4.19 -15.67
C SER A 239 3.34 4.09 -16.03
N ASP A 240 4.20 4.92 -15.44
CA ASP A 240 5.64 4.88 -15.68
C ASP A 240 6.27 3.59 -15.14
N VAL A 241 5.85 3.16 -13.94
CA VAL A 241 6.34 1.91 -13.33
C VAL A 241 5.81 0.68 -14.06
N ALA A 242 4.58 0.72 -14.56
CA ALA A 242 4.03 -0.31 -15.44
C ALA A 242 4.82 -0.46 -16.75
N ALA A 243 5.36 0.65 -17.28
CA ALA A 243 6.29 0.61 -18.42
C ALA A 243 7.64 -0.03 -18.03
N ALA A 244 8.20 0.32 -16.87
CA ALA A 244 9.42 -0.33 -16.35
C ALA A 244 9.24 -1.84 -16.17
N ARG A 245 8.08 -2.28 -15.67
CA ARG A 245 7.73 -3.71 -15.56
C ARG A 245 7.76 -4.40 -16.92
N ARG A 246 7.17 -3.80 -17.94
CA ARG A 246 7.15 -4.38 -19.29
C ARG A 246 8.58 -4.55 -19.81
N ASP A 247 9.39 -3.52 -19.70
CA ASP A 247 10.76 -3.56 -20.22
C ASP A 247 11.63 -4.55 -19.40
N TYR A 248 11.38 -4.66 -18.08
CA TYR A 248 11.99 -5.70 -17.24
C TYR A 248 11.52 -7.12 -17.59
N LEU A 249 10.25 -7.31 -17.95
CA LEU A 249 9.72 -8.61 -18.38
C LEU A 249 10.48 -9.11 -19.61
N ASP A 250 10.76 -8.21 -20.55
CA ASP A 250 11.56 -8.51 -21.74
C ASP A 250 13.04 -8.76 -21.38
N GLU A 251 13.64 -7.89 -20.54
CA GLU A 251 15.03 -8.01 -20.08
C GLU A 251 15.30 -9.34 -19.34
N SER A 252 14.37 -9.75 -18.48
CA SER A 252 14.49 -10.95 -17.63
C SER A 252 14.08 -12.25 -18.33
N GLY A 253 13.55 -12.19 -19.55
CA GLY A 253 13.06 -13.36 -20.27
C GLY A 253 11.76 -13.95 -19.71
N GLY A 254 10.93 -13.14 -19.06
CA GLY A 254 9.58 -13.55 -18.61
C GLY A 254 9.29 -13.39 -17.12
N ARG A 255 10.18 -12.77 -16.33
CA ARG A 255 9.88 -12.51 -14.91
C ARG A 255 8.92 -11.34 -14.76
N TYR A 256 7.70 -11.65 -14.32
CA TYR A 256 6.66 -10.65 -14.07
C TYR A 256 6.75 -10.12 -12.64
N VAL A 257 7.08 -8.83 -12.48
CA VAL A 257 7.08 -8.15 -11.18
C VAL A 257 5.79 -7.34 -11.02
N HIS A 258 5.05 -7.58 -9.95
CA HIS A 258 3.78 -6.89 -9.73
C HIS A 258 3.97 -5.39 -9.45
N VAL A 259 3.08 -4.58 -10.00
CA VAL A 259 2.98 -3.15 -9.70
C VAL A 259 1.84 -2.95 -8.72
N ILE A 260 2.15 -2.49 -7.51
CA ILE A 260 1.15 -2.30 -6.44
C ILE A 260 1.07 -0.81 -6.12
N ALA A 261 -0.07 -0.19 -6.41
CA ALA A 261 -0.25 1.25 -6.17
C ALA A 261 -0.49 1.53 -4.67
N ASP A 262 0.42 2.27 -4.03
CA ASP A 262 0.44 2.57 -2.59
C ASP A 262 0.39 4.08 -2.33
N GLY A 263 -0.83 4.57 -2.14
CA GLY A 263 -1.14 5.97 -1.91
C GLY A 263 -2.35 6.44 -2.73
N GLY A 264 -3.08 7.41 -2.23
CA GLY A 264 -4.17 8.06 -2.98
C GLY A 264 -5.47 7.26 -3.15
N MET A 265 -5.54 6.00 -2.69
CA MET A 265 -6.75 5.15 -2.75
C MET A 265 -7.78 5.57 -1.70
N ARG A 266 -8.55 6.61 -1.99
CA ARG A 266 -9.55 7.18 -1.07
C ARG A 266 -10.92 6.54 -1.27
N GLN A 267 -11.26 6.24 -2.52
CA GLN A 267 -12.55 5.68 -2.90
C GLN A 267 -12.37 4.52 -3.90
N SER A 268 -13.40 3.71 -4.07
CA SER A 268 -13.41 2.58 -5.01
C SER A 268 -13.06 2.97 -6.45
N GLY A 269 -13.43 4.17 -6.89
CA GLY A 269 -13.05 4.69 -8.21
C GLY A 269 -11.53 4.82 -8.38
N ASP A 270 -10.79 5.19 -7.33
CA ASP A 270 -9.33 5.30 -7.38
C ASP A 270 -8.67 3.94 -7.59
N ILE A 271 -9.23 2.88 -6.97
CA ILE A 271 -8.79 1.50 -7.16
C ILE A 271 -8.94 1.10 -8.62
N ALA A 272 -10.12 1.31 -9.21
CA ALA A 272 -10.37 0.98 -10.62
C ALA A 272 -9.42 1.76 -11.55
N LYS A 273 -9.21 3.06 -11.30
CA LYS A 273 -8.32 3.91 -12.11
C LYS A 273 -6.86 3.49 -11.99
N ALA A 274 -6.41 3.09 -10.79
CA ALA A 274 -5.04 2.62 -10.58
C ALA A 274 -4.75 1.31 -11.35
N LEU A 275 -5.70 0.38 -11.32
CA LEU A 275 -5.63 -0.86 -12.11
C LEU A 275 -5.66 -0.55 -13.61
N ALA A 276 -6.54 0.36 -14.04
CA ALA A 276 -6.64 0.78 -15.44
C ALA A 276 -5.32 1.34 -16.00
N VAL A 277 -4.52 2.05 -15.19
CA VAL A 277 -3.22 2.60 -15.62
C VAL A 277 -2.03 1.67 -15.38
N GLY A 278 -2.28 0.40 -15.01
CA GLY A 278 -1.26 -0.64 -15.05
C GLY A 278 -0.86 -1.26 -13.72
N ALA A 279 -1.53 -0.92 -12.60
CA ALA A 279 -1.35 -1.67 -11.36
C ALA A 279 -1.95 -3.09 -11.46
N ASP A 280 -1.34 -4.03 -10.76
CA ASP A 280 -1.81 -5.41 -10.60
C ASP A 280 -2.61 -5.57 -9.29
N ALA A 281 -2.29 -4.74 -8.29
CA ALA A 281 -3.02 -4.62 -7.02
C ALA A 281 -2.88 -3.21 -6.44
N VAL A 282 -3.61 -2.92 -5.38
CA VAL A 282 -3.56 -1.64 -4.67
C VAL A 282 -3.28 -1.86 -3.18
N MET A 283 -2.53 -0.96 -2.56
CA MET A 283 -2.38 -0.89 -1.11
C MET A 283 -3.30 0.21 -0.57
N VAL A 284 -4.19 -0.14 0.36
CA VAL A 284 -5.29 0.73 0.80
C VAL A 284 -5.29 0.86 2.31
N GLY A 285 -5.33 2.12 2.80
CA GLY A 285 -5.26 2.44 4.23
C GLY A 285 -6.56 3.05 4.77
N SER A 286 -6.78 4.34 4.50
CA SER A 286 -7.84 5.13 5.15
C SER A 286 -9.28 4.61 4.97
N PRO A 287 -9.69 3.95 3.87
CA PRO A 287 -10.99 3.29 3.82
C PRO A 287 -11.18 2.24 4.91
N PHE A 288 -10.15 1.46 5.24
CA PHE A 288 -10.21 0.43 6.28
C PHE A 288 -10.15 1.00 7.70
N ALA A 289 -9.57 2.19 7.90
CA ALA A 289 -9.65 2.89 9.19
C ALA A 289 -11.10 3.25 9.58
N ARG A 290 -12.04 3.20 8.63
CA ARG A 290 -13.48 3.43 8.85
C ARG A 290 -14.25 2.17 9.24
N ALA A 291 -13.61 1.01 9.24
CA ALA A 291 -14.22 -0.24 9.70
C ALA A 291 -14.46 -0.18 11.21
N ALA A 292 -15.57 -0.77 11.68
CA ALA A 292 -15.87 -0.90 13.10
C ALA A 292 -14.79 -1.71 13.85
N GLU A 293 -14.13 -2.63 13.14
CA GLU A 293 -13.08 -3.51 13.60
C GLU A 293 -11.69 -2.85 13.60
N ALA A 294 -11.55 -1.66 12.98
CA ALA A 294 -10.28 -0.97 12.88
C ALA A 294 -9.76 -0.53 14.27
N PRO A 295 -8.49 -0.80 14.62
CA PRO A 295 -7.96 -0.43 15.94
C PRO A 295 -7.94 1.07 16.17
N GLY A 296 -7.87 1.86 15.10
CA GLY A 296 -7.95 3.32 15.13
C GLY A 296 -9.34 3.89 15.41
N ARG A 297 -10.40 3.09 15.46
CA ARG A 297 -11.77 3.50 15.86
C ARG A 297 -12.28 4.76 15.15
N GLY A 298 -12.10 4.83 13.82
CA GLY A 298 -12.46 6.00 13.02
C GLY A 298 -11.39 7.10 12.97
N PHE A 299 -10.23 6.88 13.56
CA PHE A 299 -9.02 7.68 13.36
C PHE A 299 -8.00 6.91 12.52
N HIS A 300 -7.17 7.65 11.80
CA HIS A 300 -6.17 7.13 10.91
C HIS A 300 -4.83 7.86 11.09
N TRP A 301 -3.75 7.11 11.19
CA TRP A 301 -2.38 7.62 11.11
C TRP A 301 -1.47 6.53 10.52
N GLY A 302 -0.45 6.97 9.79
CA GLY A 302 0.62 6.12 9.27
C GLY A 302 1.94 6.37 10.01
N SER A 303 2.97 5.63 9.62
CA SER A 303 4.29 5.72 10.25
C SER A 303 4.94 7.10 10.19
N GLU A 304 4.54 7.89 9.20
CA GLU A 304 5.02 9.24 8.96
C GLU A 304 4.56 10.23 10.03
N ALA A 305 3.46 9.94 10.74
CA ALA A 305 2.89 10.82 11.76
C ALA A 305 3.70 10.83 13.07
N HIS A 306 4.51 9.79 13.31
CA HIS A 306 5.27 9.61 14.55
C HIS A 306 6.79 9.63 14.32
N HIS A 307 7.25 10.17 13.18
CA HIS A 307 8.67 10.35 12.94
C HIS A 307 9.27 11.27 14.00
N GLU A 308 10.37 10.86 14.62
CA GLU A 308 10.97 11.53 15.80
C GLU A 308 11.36 12.98 15.52
N GLU A 309 12.07 13.22 14.41
CA GLU A 309 12.59 14.56 14.09
C GLU A 309 11.67 15.39 13.18
N LEU A 310 11.11 14.76 12.14
CA LEU A 310 10.36 15.44 11.09
C LEU A 310 9.08 14.67 10.74
N PRO A 311 7.99 14.85 11.51
CA PRO A 311 6.70 14.25 11.18
C PRO A 311 6.22 14.73 9.81
N ARG A 312 5.82 13.77 8.98
CA ARG A 312 5.32 13.95 7.60
C ARG A 312 3.93 13.35 7.43
N GLY A 313 3.22 13.23 8.53
CA GLY A 313 1.83 12.82 8.57
C GLY A 313 1.15 13.38 9.81
N ALA A 314 -0.17 13.21 9.87
CA ALA A 314 -0.98 13.56 11.02
C ALA A 314 -1.95 12.43 11.35
N ARG A 315 -2.41 12.41 12.59
CA ARG A 315 -3.61 11.67 12.98
C ARG A 315 -4.82 12.41 12.43
N LEU A 316 -5.68 11.71 11.71
CA LEU A 316 -6.89 12.26 11.11
C LEU A 316 -8.12 11.51 11.57
N GLU A 317 -9.21 12.23 11.83
CA GLU A 317 -10.53 11.64 11.97
C GLU A 317 -11.10 11.33 10.58
N VAL A 318 -11.46 10.07 10.36
CA VAL A 318 -12.08 9.57 9.11
C VAL A 318 -13.50 9.05 9.33
N GLY A 319 -13.93 8.94 10.60
CA GLY A 319 -15.22 8.38 11.01
C GLY A 319 -15.31 6.87 10.81
N SER A 320 -16.39 6.26 11.30
CA SER A 320 -16.72 4.86 11.01
C SER A 320 -17.97 4.79 10.15
N ILE A 321 -17.98 3.90 9.15
CA ILE A 321 -19.08 3.79 8.17
C ILE A 321 -19.74 2.41 8.16
N GLY A 322 -19.15 1.40 8.79
CA GLY A 322 -19.70 0.03 8.82
C GLY A 322 -18.67 -1.01 9.20
N THR A 323 -19.04 -2.27 9.04
CA THR A 323 -18.14 -3.42 9.24
C THR A 323 -17.13 -3.55 8.11
N LEU A 324 -16.06 -4.28 8.37
CA LEU A 324 -15.03 -4.61 7.40
C LEU A 324 -15.61 -5.32 6.16
N GLU A 325 -16.52 -6.27 6.38
CA GLU A 325 -17.20 -7.01 5.30
C GLU A 325 -18.04 -6.07 4.42
N GLN A 326 -18.76 -5.12 5.02
CA GLN A 326 -19.52 -4.11 4.28
C GLN A 326 -18.60 -3.20 3.46
N ILE A 327 -17.47 -2.77 4.02
CA ILE A 327 -16.50 -1.93 3.30
C ILE A 327 -15.95 -2.69 2.07
N LEU A 328 -15.66 -3.97 2.19
CA LEU A 328 -15.15 -4.78 1.08
C LEU A 328 -16.23 -5.15 0.06
N TYR A 329 -17.35 -5.70 0.52
CA TYR A 329 -18.34 -6.41 -0.31
C TYR A 329 -19.74 -5.81 -0.28
N GLY A 330 -19.99 -4.87 0.63
CA GLY A 330 -21.29 -4.24 0.79
C GLY A 330 -22.29 -5.10 1.58
N PRO A 331 -23.60 -4.84 1.43
CA PRO A 331 -24.19 -3.80 0.58
C PRO A 331 -23.75 -2.40 1.01
N SER A 332 -23.54 -1.50 0.04
CA SER A 332 -23.23 -0.09 0.34
C SER A 332 -24.50 0.66 0.74
N ASN A 333 -24.43 1.43 1.83
CA ASN A 333 -25.45 2.41 2.24
C ASN A 333 -24.97 3.87 2.05
N VAL A 334 -23.80 4.07 1.44
CA VAL A 334 -23.20 5.37 1.09
C VAL A 334 -22.89 5.46 -0.40
N ALA A 335 -22.96 6.66 -0.96
CA ALA A 335 -22.76 6.92 -2.39
C ALA A 335 -21.42 7.60 -2.71
N ASP A 336 -20.49 7.64 -1.76
CA ASP A 336 -19.17 8.28 -1.89
C ASP A 336 -18.06 7.31 -2.31
N GLY A 337 -18.39 6.06 -2.60
CA GLY A 337 -17.43 5.03 -3.01
C GLY A 337 -16.51 4.52 -1.90
N SER A 338 -16.77 4.84 -0.62
CA SER A 338 -15.99 4.38 0.53
C SER A 338 -16.36 2.97 1.03
N MET A 339 -17.46 2.40 0.52
CA MET A 339 -17.99 1.07 0.88
C MET A 339 -18.26 0.24 -0.39
N ASN A 340 -18.28 -1.09 -0.23
CA ASN A 340 -18.38 -2.06 -1.32
C ASN A 340 -17.28 -1.88 -2.39
N LEU A 341 -16.02 -1.79 -1.93
CA LEU A 341 -14.86 -1.53 -2.78
C LEU A 341 -14.72 -2.56 -3.91
N ILE A 342 -14.93 -3.84 -3.60
CA ILE A 342 -14.77 -4.94 -4.55
C ILE A 342 -15.95 -5.01 -5.52
N GLY A 343 -17.18 -4.82 -5.06
CA GLY A 343 -18.34 -4.77 -5.94
C GLY A 343 -18.27 -3.57 -6.90
N ALA A 344 -17.79 -2.41 -6.43
CA ALA A 344 -17.56 -1.25 -7.28
C ALA A 344 -16.49 -1.52 -8.36
N LEU A 345 -15.37 -2.18 -8.00
CA LEU A 345 -14.36 -2.61 -8.97
C LEU A 345 -14.95 -3.54 -10.04
N ARG A 346 -15.69 -4.59 -9.62
CA ARG A 346 -16.34 -5.52 -10.57
C ARG A 346 -17.29 -4.77 -11.51
N ARG A 347 -18.10 -3.85 -10.99
CA ARG A 347 -19.01 -3.03 -11.82
C ARG A 347 -18.24 -2.14 -12.80
N ALA A 348 -17.13 -1.52 -12.39
CA ALA A 348 -16.33 -0.68 -13.28
C ALA A 348 -15.74 -1.50 -14.44
N MET A 349 -15.18 -2.67 -14.15
CA MET A 349 -14.66 -3.61 -15.16
C MET A 349 -15.76 -4.15 -16.08
N ALA A 350 -16.91 -4.55 -15.50
CA ALA A 350 -18.04 -5.07 -16.24
C ALA A 350 -18.64 -4.02 -17.20
N THR A 351 -18.81 -2.78 -16.71
CA THR A 351 -19.34 -1.65 -17.50
C THR A 351 -18.40 -1.26 -18.63
N SER A 352 -17.09 -1.47 -18.46
CA SER A 352 -16.09 -1.23 -19.49
C SER A 352 -15.77 -2.46 -20.36
N GLY A 353 -16.40 -3.61 -20.07
CA GLY A 353 -16.35 -4.84 -20.88
C GLY A 353 -15.17 -5.77 -20.62
N TYR A 354 -14.55 -5.70 -19.45
CA TYR A 354 -13.40 -6.51 -19.04
C TYR A 354 -13.78 -7.54 -17.98
N SER A 355 -13.17 -8.73 -18.05
CA SER A 355 -13.45 -9.86 -17.15
C SER A 355 -12.28 -10.26 -16.25
N ASP A 356 -11.09 -9.71 -16.46
CA ASP A 356 -9.92 -9.95 -15.61
C ASP A 356 -9.06 -8.69 -15.49
N LEU A 357 -8.26 -8.64 -14.44
CA LEU A 357 -7.44 -7.48 -14.09
C LEU A 357 -6.39 -7.16 -15.15
N LYS A 358 -5.79 -8.18 -15.78
CA LYS A 358 -4.67 -7.96 -16.70
C LYS A 358 -5.16 -7.37 -18.01
N GLU A 359 -6.29 -7.83 -18.53
CA GLU A 359 -6.92 -7.21 -19.69
C GLU A 359 -7.41 -5.80 -19.36
N PHE A 360 -7.92 -5.57 -18.15
CA PHE A 360 -8.43 -4.26 -17.73
C PHE A 360 -7.37 -3.16 -17.74
N GLN A 361 -6.07 -3.49 -17.57
CA GLN A 361 -4.96 -2.54 -17.76
C GLN A 361 -4.87 -1.97 -19.20
N ARG A 362 -5.63 -2.51 -20.16
CA ARG A 362 -5.70 -2.01 -21.55
C ARG A 362 -6.93 -1.12 -21.79
N VAL A 363 -7.74 -0.86 -20.76
CA VAL A 363 -8.91 -0.01 -20.88
C VAL A 363 -8.52 1.40 -21.33
N GLN A 364 -9.36 2.00 -22.15
CA GLN A 364 -9.16 3.38 -22.55
C GLN A 364 -9.36 4.32 -21.35
N VAL A 365 -8.48 5.29 -21.23
CA VAL A 365 -8.52 6.32 -20.20
C VAL A 365 -8.52 7.68 -20.88
N VAL A 366 -9.30 8.61 -20.33
CA VAL A 366 -9.31 10.03 -20.74
C VAL A 366 -8.79 10.90 -19.61
N VAL A 367 -8.14 12.00 -19.97
CA VAL A 367 -7.83 13.07 -19.02
C VAL A 367 -9.05 13.98 -18.96
N ALA A 368 -9.67 14.07 -17.79
CA ALA A 368 -10.84 14.88 -17.54
C ALA A 368 -10.63 15.65 -16.23
N PRO A 369 -10.45 16.97 -16.28
CA PRO A 369 -10.37 17.77 -15.06
C PRO A 369 -11.77 17.79 -14.43
N HIS A 370 -11.96 17.05 -13.34
CA HIS A 370 -13.20 16.99 -12.58
C HIS A 370 -13.04 17.66 -11.22
#